data_AF-A0A349A155-F1
#
_entry.id   AF-A0A349A155-F1
#
_cell.length_a   1.000
_cell.length_b   1.000
_cell.length_c   1.000
_cell.angle_alpha   90.00
_cell.angle_beta   90.00
_cell.angle_gamma   90.00
#
_symmetry.space_group_name_H-M   'P 1'
#
loop_
_entity.id
_entity.type
_entity.pdbx_description
1 polymer ?
#
loop_
_entity_poly.entity_id
_entity_poly.type
_entity_poly.pdbx_seq_one_letter_code
_entity_poly.pdbx_strand_id
1 'polypeptide(L)'
;MKALANDGLNLPELDGWWAEAYSPEVGWAIGDGQEHGDDPDWDRTEAEPQYALLENEIIAAFCERGNHGVLTRWVAKIRQSMTGTLCPSLR
;
A
#
# COMPACT_ATOMS: atom_id res chain seq x y z
N MET A 1 4.52 -7.17 8.06
CA MET A 1 5.84 -7.61 7.55
C MET A 1 5.82 -8.90 6.70
N LYS A 2 5.13 -10.00 7.09
CA LYS A 2 5.15 -11.27 6.32
C LYS A 2 4.66 -11.18 4.87
N ALA A 3 3.64 -10.36 4.59
CA ALA A 3 3.14 -10.16 3.22
C ALA A 3 4.23 -9.60 2.29
N LEU A 4 4.97 -8.58 2.75
CA LEU A 4 6.06 -7.95 2.00
C LEU A 4 7.20 -8.92 1.68
N ALA A 5 7.53 -9.81 2.61
CA ALA A 5 8.55 -10.84 2.41
C ALA A 5 8.14 -11.92 1.39
N ASN A 6 6.87 -11.95 0.97
CA ASN A 6 6.31 -12.92 0.01
C ASN A 6 5.67 -12.19 -1.19
N ASP A 7 6.28 -11.10 -1.65
CA ASP A 7 5.84 -10.32 -2.82
C ASP A 7 4.45 -9.65 -2.69
N GLY A 8 3.89 -9.58 -1.48
CA GLY A 8 2.63 -8.91 -1.20
C GLY A 8 2.79 -7.41 -0.96
N LEU A 9 1.92 -6.59 -1.56
CA LEU A 9 1.81 -5.16 -1.27
C LEU A 9 0.79 -4.90 -0.15
N ASN A 10 1.02 -3.84 0.61
CA ASN A 10 0.22 -3.46 1.76
C ASN A 10 -0.69 -2.25 1.44
N LEU A 11 -1.90 -2.30 2.01
CA LEU A 11 -2.86 -1.20 2.13
C LEU A 11 -3.46 -1.18 3.56
N PRO A 12 -2.69 -0.85 4.60
CA PRO A 12 -3.24 -0.63 5.94
C PRO A 12 -3.50 0.85 6.19
N GLU A 13 -4.17 1.14 7.29
CA GLU A 13 -4.20 2.47 7.90
C GLU A 13 -2.77 2.92 8.28
N LEU A 14 -2.54 4.23 8.35
CA LEU A 14 -1.26 4.80 8.76
C LEU A 14 -1.05 4.73 10.28
N ASP A 15 -0.97 3.51 10.81
CA ASP A 15 -0.75 3.22 12.23
C ASP A 15 0.37 2.18 12.45
N GLY A 16 0.88 2.13 13.68
CA GLY A 16 1.89 1.19 14.15
C GLY A 16 3.14 1.19 13.28
N TRP A 17 3.65 -0.01 12.97
CA TRP A 17 4.87 -0.16 12.17
C TRP A 17 4.75 0.40 10.74
N TRP A 18 3.52 0.55 10.21
CA TRP A 18 3.33 1.14 8.89
C TRP A 18 3.53 2.64 8.91
N ALA A 19 3.11 3.34 9.98
CA ALA A 19 3.37 4.76 10.15
C ALA A 19 4.88 5.09 10.16
N GLU A 20 5.72 4.20 10.69
CA GLU A 20 7.18 4.38 10.74
C GLU A 20 7.89 4.13 9.40
N ALA A 21 7.29 3.31 8.55
CA ALA A 21 7.99 2.68 7.43
C ALA A 21 7.35 3.00 6.06
N TYR A 22 6.17 3.61 6.06
CA TYR A 22 5.43 3.96 4.86
C TYR A 22 6.16 5.00 4.01
N SER A 23 6.17 4.74 2.71
CA SER A 23 6.40 5.74 1.68
C SER A 23 5.55 5.41 0.45
N PRO A 24 5.21 6.41 -0.40
CA PRO A 24 4.43 6.18 -1.61
C PRO A 24 5.06 5.17 -2.58
N GLU A 25 6.37 4.91 -2.47
CA GLU A 25 7.10 3.97 -3.31
C GLU A 25 6.92 2.51 -2.87
N VAL A 26 6.64 2.26 -1.59
CA VAL A 26 6.62 0.89 -1.01
C VAL A 26 5.22 0.31 -0.83
N GLY A 27 4.17 1.13 -0.91
CA GLY A 27 2.80 0.65 -0.75
C GLY A 27 1.79 1.78 -0.83
N TRP A 28 0.68 1.62 -0.12
CA TRP A 28 -0.35 2.62 0.04
C TRP A 28 -0.77 2.71 1.51
N ALA A 29 -1.42 3.80 1.88
CA ALA A 29 -1.97 4.00 3.22
C ALA A 29 -3.40 4.54 3.11
N ILE A 30 -4.23 4.17 4.07
CA ILE A 30 -5.58 4.70 4.26
C ILE A 30 -5.56 5.61 5.49
N GLY A 31 -6.46 6.59 5.52
CA GLY A 31 -6.67 7.48 6.66
C GLY A 31 -5.73 8.67 6.69
N ASP A 32 -5.90 9.49 7.73
CA ASP A 32 -5.11 10.71 7.98
C ASP A 32 -4.07 10.53 9.10
N GLY A 33 -3.95 9.30 9.63
CA GLY A 33 -3.04 8.96 10.73
C GLY A 33 -3.45 9.55 12.08
N GLN A 34 -4.72 9.94 12.24
CA GLN A 34 -5.29 10.38 13.52
C GLN A 34 -6.24 9.32 14.10
N GLU A 35 -6.41 9.34 15.43
CA GLU A 35 -7.42 8.52 16.07
C GLU A 35 -8.78 9.23 16.04
N HIS A 36 -9.83 8.51 15.61
CA HIS A 36 -11.20 9.04 15.50
C HIS A 36 -12.16 8.45 16.54
N GLY A 37 -11.64 7.64 17.47
CA GLY A 37 -12.41 7.05 18.56
C GLY A 37 -13.57 6.16 18.08
N ASP A 38 -14.69 6.20 18.80
CA ASP A 38 -15.90 5.44 18.47
C ASP A 38 -16.86 6.22 17.54
N ASP A 39 -16.36 7.17 16.73
CA ASP A 39 -17.21 7.91 15.81
C ASP A 39 -17.82 6.95 14.75
N PRO A 40 -19.14 6.69 14.81
CA PRO A 40 -19.78 5.73 13.92
C PRO A 40 -19.85 6.21 12.47
N ASP A 41 -19.62 7.49 12.20
CA ASP A 41 -19.61 8.07 10.86
C ASP A 41 -18.20 8.07 10.23
N TRP A 42 -17.16 7.74 11.00
CA TRP A 42 -15.78 7.76 10.50
C TRP A 42 -15.54 6.70 9.41
N ASP A 43 -16.04 5.48 9.60
CA ASP A 43 -15.98 4.41 8.59
C ASP A 43 -16.51 4.88 7.22
N ARG A 44 -17.62 5.63 7.22
CA ARG A 44 -18.20 6.17 5.99
C ARG A 44 -17.34 7.28 5.38
N THR A 45 -16.70 8.08 6.22
CA THR A 45 -15.81 9.17 5.79
C THR A 45 -14.55 8.64 5.14
N GLU A 46 -13.98 7.57 5.69
CA GLU A 46 -12.78 6.92 5.17
C GLU A 46 -13.05 6.04 3.93
N ALA A 47 -14.27 5.55 3.77
CA ALA A 47 -14.64 4.70 2.63
C ALA A 47 -14.41 5.39 1.26
N GLU A 48 -14.77 6.66 1.13
CA GLU A 48 -14.63 7.40 -0.14
C GLU A 48 -13.17 7.47 -0.64
N PRO A 49 -12.19 7.97 0.14
CA PRO A 49 -10.79 7.97 -0.28
C PRO A 49 -10.23 6.54 -0.45
N GLN A 50 -10.69 5.57 0.35
CA GLN A 50 -10.30 4.16 0.18
C GLN A 50 -10.74 3.61 -1.18
N TYR A 51 -11.98 3.86 -1.60
CA TYR A 51 -12.47 3.44 -2.91
C TYR A 51 -11.74 4.16 -4.04
N ALA A 52 -11.52 5.48 -3.91
CA ALA A 52 -10.75 6.24 -4.90
C ALA A 52 -9.33 5.68 -5.09
N LEU A 53 -8.68 5.28 -3.99
CA LEU A 53 -7.35 4.67 -4.02
C LEU A 53 -7.36 3.29 -4.68
N LEU A 54 -8.36 2.47 -4.36
CA LEU A 54 -8.56 1.17 -5.00
C LEU A 54 -8.74 1.31 -6.51
N GLU A 55 -9.66 2.18 -6.95
CA GLU A 55 -10.01 2.32 -8.35
C GLU A 55 -8.89 2.95 -9.19
N ASN A 56 -8.37 4.08 -8.73
CA ASN A 56 -7.48 4.91 -9.54
C ASN A 56 -6.01 4.49 -9.47
N GLU A 57 -5.61 3.81 -8.40
CA GLU A 57 -4.23 3.39 -8.22
C GLU A 57 -4.03 1.88 -8.21
N ILE A 58 -4.70 1.18 -7.29
CA ILE A 58 -4.39 -0.22 -6.98
C ILE A 58 -4.86 -1.13 -8.10
N ILE A 59 -6.14 -1.03 -8.46
CA ILE A 59 -6.74 -1.81 -9.55
C ILE A 59 -6.07 -1.43 -10.87
N ALA A 60 -5.83 -0.14 -11.12
CA ALA A 60 -5.11 0.30 -12.30
C ALA A 60 -3.72 -0.35 -12.40
N ALA A 61 -2.92 -0.32 -11.34
CA ALA A 61 -1.60 -0.93 -11.31
C ALA A 61 -1.63 -2.46 -11.42
N PHE A 62 -2.67 -3.12 -10.90
CA PHE A 62 -2.86 -4.56 -10.99
C PHE A 62 -3.41 -5.03 -12.34
N CYS A 63 -4.13 -4.17 -13.06
CA CYS A 63 -4.69 -4.50 -14.37
C CYS A 63 -3.75 -4.11 -15.52
N GLU A 64 -2.92 -3.08 -15.35
CA GLU A 64 -1.97 -2.63 -16.35
C GLU A 64 -0.94 -3.72 -16.70
N ARG A 65 -0.99 -4.19 -17.95
CA ARG A 65 -0.06 -5.17 -18.51
C ARG A 65 0.84 -4.46 -19.52
N GLY A 66 2.15 -4.52 -19.30
CA GLY A 66 3.16 -4.14 -20.27
C GLY A 66 3.42 -5.24 -21.30
N ASN A 67 4.58 -5.13 -21.97
CA ASN A 67 4.98 -6.12 -22.96
C ASN A 67 5.10 -7.53 -22.32
N HIS A 68 4.72 -8.56 -23.08
CA HIS A 68 4.68 -9.96 -22.64
C HIS A 68 3.76 -10.25 -21.43
N GLY A 69 2.79 -9.37 -21.13
CA GLY A 69 1.84 -9.60 -20.04
C GLY A 69 2.41 -9.35 -18.65
N VAL A 70 3.51 -8.61 -18.54
CA VAL A 70 4.13 -8.27 -17.24
C VAL A 70 3.41 -7.10 -16.59
N LEU A 71 3.14 -7.23 -15.29
CA LEU A 71 2.60 -6.18 -14.43
C LEU A 71 3.67 -5.15 -14.04
N THR A 72 4.17 -4.36 -14.99
CA THR A 72 5.37 -3.52 -14.79
C THR A 72 5.27 -2.62 -13.56
N ARG A 73 4.14 -1.90 -13.39
CA ARG A 73 3.93 -0.99 -12.26
C ARG A 73 3.83 -1.73 -10.93
N TRP A 74 3.11 -2.85 -10.90
CA TRP A 74 2.97 -3.69 -9.72
C TRP A 74 4.30 -4.30 -9.27
N VAL A 75 5.05 -4.90 -10.21
CA VAL A 75 6.35 -5.53 -9.95
C VAL A 75 7.38 -4.50 -9.49
N ALA A 76 7.36 -3.27 -10.06
CA ALA A 76 8.23 -2.20 -9.59
C ALA A 76 7.96 -1.86 -8.11
N LYS A 77 6.69 -1.76 -7.71
CA LYS A 77 6.30 -1.47 -6.32
C LYS A 77 6.67 -2.62 -5.37
N ILE A 78 6.48 -3.88 -5.78
CA ILE A 78 6.95 -5.07 -5.02
C ILE A 78 8.47 -4.99 -4.80
N ARG A 79 9.24 -4.72 -5.85
CA ARG A 79 10.70 -4.64 -5.75
C ARG A 79 11.13 -3.56 -4.78
N GLN A 80 10.51 -2.37 -4.82
CA GLN A 80 10.80 -1.29 -3.87
C GLN A 80 10.48 -1.70 -2.43
N SER A 81 9.35 -2.37 -2.24
CA SER A 81 8.96 -2.91 -0.93
C SER A 81 9.94 -3.97 -0.40
N MET A 82 10.60 -4.75 -1.25
CA MET A 82 11.51 -5.83 -0.82
C MET A 82 12.97 -5.42 -0.71
N THR A 83 13.46 -4.57 -1.62
CA THR A 83 14.89 -4.21 -1.72
C THR A 83 15.21 -2.86 -1.06
N GLY A 84 14.20 -2.06 -0.76
CA GLY A 84 14.32 -0.78 -0.09
C GLY A 84 14.10 -0.83 1.43
N THR A 85 13.49 0.24 1.95
CA THR A 85 13.32 0.65 3.35
C THR A 85 12.80 -0.43 4.33
N LEU A 86 12.05 -1.43 3.84
CA LEU A 86 11.26 -2.33 4.69
C LEU A 86 11.93 -3.67 5.00
N CYS A 87 12.98 -4.04 4.26
CA CYS A 87 13.75 -5.24 4.52
C CYS A 87 15.24 -4.87 4.47
N PRO A 88 15.95 -4.82 5.61
CA PRO A 88 17.39 -4.58 5.60
C PRO A 88 18.03 -5.63 4.70
N SER A 89 18.84 -5.20 3.74
CA SER A 89 19.60 -6.15 2.92
C SER A 89 20.41 -7.04 3.85
N LEU A 90 20.30 -8.36 3.66
CA LEU A 90 21.26 -9.32 4.20
C LEU A 90 22.62 -8.95 3.61
N ARG A 91 23.40 -8.16 4.36
CA ARG A 91 24.83 -7.99 4.10
C ARG A 91 25.61 -9.17 4.67
#